data_AF-A0A0P0Z4F8-F1
#
_entry.id   AF-A0A0P0Z4F8-F1
#
_cell.length_a   1.000
_cell.length_b   1.000
_cell.length_c   1.000
_cell.angle_alpha   90.00
_cell.angle_beta   90.00
_cell.angle_gamma   90.00
#
_symmetry.space_group_name_H-M   'P 1'
#
loop_
_entity.id
_entity.type
_entity.pdbx_description
1 polymer ?
#
loop_
_entity_poly.entity_id
_entity_poly.type
_entity_poly.pdbx_seq_one_letter_code
_entity_poly.pdbx_strand_id
1 'polypeptide(L)'
;MTEPTLFARFVALVGRGAIALRHSGQGRLAPVYGTTPQIPNARPQGKVPTLKMPTAKGWEGDHKPKAAAGLKVNAFARGLVHPRNMHVLPNGDVLVAESMSEPDNPRSLFDHAMSATMKRARALGKSPNRVTLLRDADGDGVAEESHAYLEGVRQPFGIALVNDTLYVGASDALLAYPYQAGATRCSGPGRKLMDLVPGGHWTRNLIASPDGTKLYVAVGSLSNIADAGMAAEENRACIHEYDIATGQSRVFAGGLRNPVGMAWEPSAGTLWTVVNERDGLGDETPPDYLTSVRDGGFYGWPYCYWDRVVDDRVPQDAAKVASALQPDYALGGHTASLGLCWLPEGTLPGFPAGMAIGQHGSWNRSTLSGYKLAFVAFENGKPVGLPRDILTGFLSPDEEHSYGRPVGVALAADGAVLMADDVGDVIWRVTPA
;
A
#
# COMPACT_ATOMS: atom_id res chain seq x y z
N MET A 1 20.67 -15.80 11.72
CA MET A 1 20.78 -14.38 11.33
C MET A 1 22.26 -14.01 11.35
N THR A 2 22.82 -13.54 10.24
CA THR A 2 24.20 -13.05 10.20
C THR A 2 24.31 -11.69 10.91
N GLU A 3 25.33 -11.49 11.74
CA GLU A 3 25.54 -10.19 12.38
C GLU A 3 25.73 -9.08 11.34
N PRO A 4 25.18 -7.88 11.58
CA PRO A 4 25.38 -6.74 10.69
C PRO A 4 26.86 -6.36 10.63
N THR A 5 27.37 -6.11 9.42
CA THR A 5 28.76 -5.72 9.22
C THR A 5 29.10 -4.44 10.00
N LEU A 6 30.38 -4.25 10.37
CA LEU A 6 30.85 -3.04 11.05
C LEU A 6 30.44 -1.76 10.30
N PHE A 7 30.44 -1.81 8.97
CA PHE A 7 30.00 -0.71 8.11
C PHE A 7 28.48 -0.44 8.23
N ALA A 8 27.63 -1.47 8.27
CA ALA A 8 26.19 -1.31 8.48
C ALA A 8 25.88 -0.70 9.86
N ARG A 9 26.63 -1.10 10.91
CA ARG A 9 26.52 -0.50 12.26
C ARG A 9 26.94 0.97 12.25
N PHE A 10 27.98 1.33 11.50
CA PHE A 10 28.41 2.72 11.31
C PHE A 10 27.36 3.56 10.57
N VAL A 11 26.78 3.07 9.47
CA VAL A 11 25.69 3.77 8.76
C VAL A 11 24.49 4.00 9.68
N ALA A 12 24.10 3.00 10.47
CA ALA A 12 23.03 3.14 11.46
C ALA A 12 23.37 4.15 12.58
N LEU A 13 24.64 4.25 12.99
CA LEU A 13 25.09 5.26 13.95
C LEU A 13 25.02 6.68 13.37
N VAL A 14 25.49 6.87 12.14
CA VAL A 14 25.40 8.16 11.44
C VAL A 14 23.94 8.58 11.25
N GLY A 15 23.06 7.64 10.87
CA GLY A 15 21.61 7.87 10.79
C GLY A 15 21.00 8.30 12.13
N ARG A 16 21.34 7.62 13.23
CA ARG A 16 20.91 7.99 14.58
C ARG A 16 21.41 9.38 15.00
N GLY A 17 22.65 9.73 14.68
CA GLY A 17 23.19 11.08 14.93
C GLY A 17 22.44 12.16 14.15
N ALA A 18 22.12 11.92 12.87
CA ALA A 18 21.33 12.84 12.05
C ALA A 18 19.90 13.03 12.59
N ILE A 19 19.27 11.94 13.07
CA ILE A 19 17.95 11.99 13.72
C ILE A 19 18.00 12.81 15.02
N ALA A 20 19.00 12.57 15.88
CA ALA A 20 19.14 13.27 17.15
C ALA A 20 19.35 14.79 16.98
N LEU A 21 20.18 15.19 16.00
CA LEU A 21 20.39 16.61 15.66
C LEU A 21 19.13 17.32 15.17
N ARG A 22 18.22 16.58 14.51
CA ARG A 22 16.93 17.14 14.05
C ARG A 22 15.92 17.25 15.19
N HIS A 23 15.88 16.27 16.09
CA HIS A 23 15.06 16.32 17.31
C HIS A 23 15.47 17.45 18.25
N SER A 24 16.77 17.80 18.33
CA SER A 24 17.25 18.85 19.25
C SER A 24 16.78 20.27 18.92
N GLY A 25 16.17 20.51 17.75
CA GLY A 25 15.71 21.84 17.34
C GLY A 25 14.19 22.01 17.23
N GLN A 26 13.41 20.93 17.25
CA GLN A 26 12.00 20.96 16.86
C GLN A 26 11.20 19.96 17.69
N GLY A 27 10.26 20.45 18.49
CA GLY A 27 9.24 19.59 19.08
C GLY A 27 8.51 18.80 18.00
N ARG A 28 7.94 17.66 18.39
CA ARG A 28 7.21 16.75 17.50
C ARG A 28 6.10 17.51 16.74
N LEU A 29 6.19 17.57 15.41
CA LEU A 29 5.10 18.11 14.59
C LEU A 29 3.86 17.22 14.73
N ALA A 30 2.69 17.85 14.75
CA ALA A 30 1.43 17.13 14.74
C ALA A 30 1.24 16.45 13.36
N PRO A 31 0.71 15.22 13.32
CA PRO A 31 0.34 14.57 12.07
C PRO A 31 -0.64 15.40 11.24
N VAL A 32 -0.39 15.46 9.92
CA VAL A 32 -1.18 16.24 8.98
C VAL A 32 -2.35 15.40 8.45
N TYR A 33 -3.52 15.53 9.10
CA TYR A 33 -4.74 14.77 8.76
C TYR A 33 -5.91 15.67 8.37
N GLY A 34 -6.85 15.10 7.62
CA GLY A 34 -8.17 15.71 7.38
C GLY A 34 -8.32 16.33 5.99
N THR A 35 -9.47 16.95 5.76
CA THR A 35 -9.84 17.57 4.47
C THR A 35 -9.22 18.95 4.26
N THR A 36 -8.97 19.69 5.33
CA THR A 36 -8.36 21.03 5.30
C THR A 36 -7.18 21.13 6.27
N PRO A 37 -6.13 20.31 6.10
CA PRO A 37 -4.97 20.33 6.96
C PRO A 37 -4.11 21.57 6.68
N GLN A 38 -3.40 22.04 7.70
CA GLN A 38 -2.30 22.99 7.51
C GLN A 38 -1.04 22.21 7.17
N ILE A 39 -0.55 22.35 5.94
CA ILE A 39 0.69 21.69 5.50
C ILE A 39 1.90 22.47 6.04
N PRO A 40 2.80 21.85 6.80
CA PRO A 40 4.02 22.50 7.25
C PRO A 40 4.91 22.88 6.07
N ASN A 41 5.68 23.97 6.23
CA ASN A 41 6.67 24.36 5.23
C ASN A 41 7.66 23.21 4.97
N ALA A 42 7.90 22.94 3.69
CA ALA A 42 8.86 21.93 3.27
C ALA A 42 10.27 22.22 3.82
N ARG A 43 10.92 21.17 4.29
CA ARG A 43 12.30 21.20 4.78
C ARG A 43 13.13 20.13 4.08
N PRO A 44 14.00 20.51 3.13
CA PRO A 44 14.86 19.56 2.44
C PRO A 44 15.67 18.73 3.43
N GLN A 45 15.70 17.41 3.25
CA GLN A 45 16.48 16.52 4.12
C GLN A 45 18.01 16.64 3.94
N GLY A 46 18.51 17.53 3.08
CA GLY A 46 19.95 17.72 2.87
C GLY A 46 20.66 16.49 2.31
N LYS A 47 22.00 16.41 2.45
CA LYS A 47 22.83 15.33 1.86
C LYS A 47 22.80 14.00 2.63
N VAL A 48 22.26 13.98 3.85
CA VAL A 48 22.17 12.78 4.69
C VAL A 48 20.69 12.42 4.87
N PRO A 49 20.20 11.32 4.28
CA PRO A 49 18.79 10.94 4.36
C PRO A 49 18.41 10.55 5.80
N THR A 50 17.15 10.80 6.16
CA THR A 50 16.62 10.37 7.47
C THR A 50 16.15 8.92 7.35
N LEU A 51 17.02 7.96 7.63
CA LEU A 51 16.69 6.54 7.55
C LEU A 51 16.46 5.97 8.95
N LYS A 52 15.19 5.73 9.30
CA LYS A 52 14.79 5.01 10.51
C LYS A 52 13.99 3.77 10.11
N MET A 53 14.69 2.68 9.85
CA MET A 53 14.09 1.38 9.51
C MET A 53 14.10 0.46 10.74
N PRO A 54 12.92 0.15 11.33
CA PRO A 54 12.84 -0.81 12.41
C PRO A 54 13.26 -2.20 11.92
N THR A 55 13.80 -3.01 12.82
CA THR A 55 14.13 -4.40 12.53
C THR A 55 12.85 -5.21 12.49
N ALA A 56 12.63 -5.98 11.43
CA ALA A 56 11.48 -6.87 11.36
C ALA A 56 11.63 -8.01 12.38
N LYS A 57 10.64 -8.15 13.27
CA LYS A 57 10.62 -9.20 14.30
C LYS A 57 9.54 -10.27 14.03
N GLY A 58 8.44 -9.89 13.38
CA GLY A 58 7.29 -10.78 13.24
C GLY A 58 6.51 -10.95 14.55
N TRP A 59 5.52 -11.84 14.53
CA TRP A 59 4.70 -12.18 15.69
C TRP A 59 5.17 -13.50 16.32
N GLU A 60 5.37 -13.51 17.63
CA GLU A 60 5.81 -14.70 18.40
C GLU A 60 4.70 -15.15 19.36
N GLY A 61 4.45 -16.46 19.45
CA GLY A 61 3.43 -17.03 20.33
C GLY A 61 2.04 -16.41 20.12
N ASP A 62 1.39 -16.02 21.21
CA ASP A 62 0.05 -15.40 21.20
C ASP A 62 0.07 -13.89 20.95
N HIS A 63 1.24 -13.31 20.67
CA HIS A 63 1.33 -11.88 20.36
C HIS A 63 0.54 -11.57 19.08
N LYS A 64 -0.29 -10.53 19.18
CA LYS A 64 -1.19 -10.06 18.13
C LYS A 64 -1.38 -8.54 18.24
N PRO A 65 -1.80 -7.86 17.17
CA PRO A 65 -2.10 -6.44 17.24
C PRO A 65 -3.24 -6.15 18.23
N LYS A 66 -3.32 -4.90 18.64
CA LYS A 66 -4.36 -4.39 19.54
C LYS A 66 -5.54 -3.88 18.72
N ALA A 67 -6.70 -4.49 18.90
CA ALA A 67 -7.95 -4.02 18.32
C ALA A 67 -8.54 -2.83 19.10
N ALA A 68 -9.32 -1.99 18.40
CA ALA A 68 -10.09 -0.92 19.02
C ALA A 68 -11.15 -1.46 20.01
N ALA A 69 -11.67 -0.58 20.86
CA ALA A 69 -12.70 -0.95 21.83
C ALA A 69 -13.94 -1.53 21.13
N GLY A 70 -14.50 -2.62 21.68
CA GLY A 70 -15.65 -3.33 21.10
C GLY A 70 -15.30 -4.27 19.95
N LEU A 71 -14.02 -4.38 19.57
CA LEU A 71 -13.54 -5.29 18.53
C LEU A 71 -12.64 -6.38 19.12
N LYS A 72 -12.55 -7.50 18.41
CA LYS A 72 -11.53 -8.53 18.63
C LYS A 72 -10.76 -8.81 17.35
N VAL A 73 -9.57 -9.38 17.54
CA VAL A 73 -8.68 -9.78 16.45
C VAL A 73 -8.12 -11.18 16.68
N ASN A 74 -8.14 -11.99 15.63
CA ASN A 74 -7.48 -13.28 15.50
C ASN A 74 -6.68 -13.32 14.18
N ALA A 75 -5.74 -14.26 14.08
CA ALA A 75 -5.13 -14.55 12.79
C ALA A 75 -6.09 -15.42 11.99
N PHE A 76 -6.45 -14.97 10.78
CA PHE A 76 -7.15 -15.79 9.80
C PHE A 76 -6.21 -16.84 9.22
N ALA A 77 -4.99 -16.42 8.85
CA ALA A 77 -3.95 -17.32 8.36
C ALA A 77 -2.59 -16.83 8.81
N ARG A 78 -1.66 -17.78 9.05
CA ARG A 78 -0.26 -17.52 9.41
C ARG A 78 0.67 -18.34 8.52
N GLY A 79 1.96 -18.01 8.52
CA GLY A 79 2.97 -18.78 7.79
C GLY A 79 3.00 -18.51 6.30
N LEU A 80 2.42 -17.37 5.89
CA LEU A 80 2.57 -16.85 4.54
C LEU A 80 3.99 -16.31 4.33
N VAL A 81 4.29 -15.88 3.12
CA VAL A 81 5.57 -15.28 2.77
C VAL A 81 5.26 -13.95 2.12
N HIS A 82 5.34 -12.88 2.91
CA HIS A 82 5.10 -11.51 2.46
C HIS A 82 3.74 -11.32 1.75
N PRO A 83 2.61 -11.63 2.43
CA PRO A 83 1.28 -11.44 1.87
C PRO A 83 0.99 -9.96 1.60
N ARG A 84 0.54 -9.64 0.38
CA ARG A 84 0.34 -8.27 -0.10
C ARG A 84 -1.12 -7.87 -0.18
N ASN A 85 -1.72 -7.91 -1.38
CA ASN A 85 -3.15 -7.65 -1.54
C ASN A 85 -3.94 -8.96 -1.55
N MET A 86 -5.25 -8.85 -1.32
CA MET A 86 -6.16 -9.99 -1.26
C MET A 86 -7.44 -9.75 -2.05
N HIS A 87 -8.11 -10.84 -2.43
CA HIS A 87 -9.43 -10.82 -3.03
C HIS A 87 -10.27 -11.94 -2.44
N VAL A 88 -11.46 -11.61 -1.95
CA VAL A 88 -12.41 -12.59 -1.40
C VAL A 88 -13.31 -13.07 -2.52
N LEU A 89 -13.30 -14.38 -2.75
CA LEU A 89 -14.07 -15.05 -3.80
C LEU A 89 -15.54 -15.23 -3.38
N PRO A 90 -16.47 -15.44 -4.34
CA PRO A 90 -17.90 -15.61 -4.04
C PRO A 90 -18.23 -16.78 -3.09
N ASN A 91 -17.37 -17.80 -3.01
CA ASN A 91 -17.52 -18.94 -2.11
C ASN A 91 -16.88 -18.73 -0.73
N GLY A 92 -16.33 -17.55 -0.43
CA GLY A 92 -15.68 -17.23 0.83
C GLY A 92 -14.17 -17.48 0.88
N ASP A 93 -13.61 -18.21 -0.11
CA ASP A 93 -12.16 -18.40 -0.22
C ASP A 93 -11.44 -17.05 -0.40
N VAL A 94 -10.25 -16.91 0.16
CA VAL A 94 -9.44 -15.69 0.07
C VAL A 94 -8.21 -15.94 -0.78
N LEU A 95 -8.09 -15.27 -1.91
CA LEU A 95 -6.87 -15.23 -2.70
C LEU A 95 -5.93 -14.16 -2.14
N VAL A 96 -4.65 -14.51 -1.95
CA VAL A 96 -3.61 -13.63 -1.41
C VAL A 96 -2.41 -13.62 -2.34
N ALA A 97 -1.98 -12.43 -2.78
CA ALA A 97 -0.75 -12.28 -3.51
C ALA A 97 0.45 -12.36 -2.55
N GLU A 98 1.36 -13.29 -2.79
CA GLU A 98 2.62 -13.41 -2.02
C GLU A 98 3.78 -12.98 -2.91
N SER A 99 4.33 -11.81 -2.61
CA SER A 99 5.38 -11.20 -3.43
C SER A 99 6.26 -10.26 -2.62
N MET A 100 7.53 -10.20 -3.01
CA MET A 100 8.53 -9.36 -2.36
C MET A 100 9.26 -8.50 -3.40
N SER A 101 9.79 -7.37 -2.95
CA SER A 101 10.83 -6.67 -3.71
C SER A 101 12.07 -7.57 -3.81
N GLU A 102 12.58 -7.73 -5.03
CA GLU A 102 13.77 -8.54 -5.29
C GLU A 102 15.03 -7.65 -5.25
N PRO A 103 16.16 -8.17 -4.73
CA PRO A 103 17.38 -7.38 -4.65
C PRO A 103 18.00 -7.16 -6.04
N ASP A 104 18.35 -5.91 -6.34
CA ASP A 104 19.23 -5.58 -7.46
C ASP A 104 20.68 -6.00 -7.16
N ASN A 105 21.53 -6.03 -8.20
CA ASN A 105 22.97 -6.23 -8.06
C ASN A 105 23.62 -4.93 -7.52
N PRO A 106 24.06 -4.89 -6.25
CA PRO A 106 24.62 -3.68 -5.65
C PRO A 106 25.96 -3.33 -6.29
N ARG A 107 26.16 -2.05 -6.64
CA ARG A 107 27.35 -1.56 -7.36
C ARG A 107 28.31 -0.76 -6.46
N SER A 108 27.86 -0.33 -5.28
CA SER A 108 28.64 0.44 -4.32
C SER A 108 28.60 -0.15 -2.90
N LEU A 109 29.53 0.27 -2.02
CA LEU A 109 29.49 -0.07 -0.59
C LEU A 109 28.23 0.47 0.10
N PHE A 110 27.74 1.63 -0.35
CA PHE A 110 26.50 2.21 0.14
C PHE A 110 25.30 1.35 -0.27
N ASP A 111 25.27 0.86 -1.51
CA ASP A 111 24.22 -0.05 -2.00
C ASP A 111 24.19 -1.35 -1.20
N HIS A 112 25.37 -1.88 -0.84
CA HIS A 112 25.49 -3.06 0.01
C HIS A 112 24.92 -2.81 1.42
N ALA A 113 25.23 -1.66 2.02
CA ALA A 113 24.69 -1.30 3.33
C ALA A 113 23.17 -1.07 3.29
N MET A 114 22.67 -0.45 2.23
CA MET A 114 21.23 -0.24 2.02
C MET A 114 20.50 -1.58 1.83
N SER A 115 21.03 -2.46 0.98
CA SER A 115 20.48 -3.81 0.76
C SER A 115 20.45 -4.63 2.05
N ALA A 116 21.52 -4.58 2.86
CA ALA A 116 21.56 -5.24 4.17
C ALA A 116 20.50 -4.67 5.14
N THR A 117 20.33 -3.35 5.16
CA THR A 117 19.33 -2.68 6.00
C THR A 117 17.91 -3.08 5.60
N MET A 118 17.62 -3.10 4.30
CA MET A 118 16.32 -3.53 3.77
C MET A 118 16.03 -5.01 4.03
N LYS A 119 17.04 -5.89 3.90
CA LYS A 119 16.91 -7.32 4.27
C LYS A 119 16.58 -7.49 5.76
N ARG A 120 17.23 -6.73 6.64
CA ARG A 120 16.94 -6.73 8.10
C ARG A 120 15.51 -6.27 8.40
N ALA A 121 14.96 -5.36 7.59
CA ALA A 121 13.58 -4.91 7.70
C ALA A 121 12.57 -5.82 6.96
N ARG A 122 13.01 -6.99 6.45
CA ARG A 122 12.23 -7.88 5.56
C ARG A 122 11.57 -7.15 4.37
N ALA A 123 12.21 -6.10 3.87
CA ALA A 123 11.75 -5.31 2.72
C ALA A 123 12.31 -5.79 1.37
N LEU A 124 13.33 -6.67 1.38
CA LEU A 124 13.94 -7.28 0.20
C LEU A 124 14.11 -8.79 0.43
N GLY A 125 13.84 -9.62 -0.59
CA GLY A 125 13.97 -11.07 -0.49
C GLY A 125 13.74 -11.78 -1.82
N LYS A 126 13.68 -13.12 -1.76
CA LYS A 126 13.24 -13.92 -2.91
C LYS A 126 11.71 -13.85 -2.96
N SER A 127 11.15 -13.28 -4.01
CA SER A 127 9.70 -13.22 -4.17
C SER A 127 9.12 -14.63 -4.36
N PRO A 128 8.04 -14.99 -3.64
CA PRO A 128 7.34 -16.27 -3.85
C PRO A 128 6.74 -16.38 -5.25
N ASN A 129 6.35 -15.25 -5.85
CA ASN A 129 5.81 -15.19 -7.21
C ASN A 129 4.58 -16.09 -7.39
N ARG A 130 3.64 -16.01 -6.43
CA ARG A 130 2.44 -16.85 -6.38
C ARG A 130 1.20 -16.12 -5.84
N VAL A 131 0.04 -16.65 -6.18
CA VAL A 131 -1.24 -16.34 -5.53
C VAL A 131 -1.66 -17.56 -4.74
N THR A 132 -1.88 -17.38 -3.44
CA THR A 132 -2.31 -18.44 -2.53
C THR A 132 -3.81 -18.34 -2.28
N LEU A 133 -4.49 -19.47 -2.30
CA LEU A 133 -5.88 -19.61 -1.87
C LEU A 133 -5.90 -20.07 -0.41
N LEU A 134 -6.62 -19.34 0.42
CA LEU A 134 -6.92 -19.65 1.81
C LEU A 134 -8.39 -20.01 1.92
N ARG A 135 -8.70 -21.13 2.59
CA ARG A 135 -10.07 -21.58 2.82
C ARG A 135 -10.28 -21.88 4.30
N ASP A 136 -11.33 -21.26 4.83
CA ASP A 136 -11.93 -21.50 6.13
C ASP A 136 -13.08 -22.51 5.90
N ALA A 137 -12.80 -23.78 6.18
CA ALA A 137 -13.65 -24.89 5.78
C ALA A 137 -14.82 -25.10 6.74
N ASP A 138 -14.67 -24.70 8.00
CA ASP A 138 -15.70 -24.85 9.04
C ASP A 138 -16.38 -23.52 9.43
N GLY A 139 -15.89 -22.40 8.90
CA GLY A 139 -16.47 -21.07 9.08
C GLY A 139 -16.14 -20.44 10.43
N ASP A 140 -15.09 -20.90 11.12
CA ASP A 140 -14.73 -20.41 12.46
C ASP A 140 -13.94 -19.09 12.45
N GLY A 141 -13.56 -18.61 11.27
CA GLY A 141 -12.75 -17.41 11.07
C GLY A 141 -11.25 -17.65 11.08
N VAL A 142 -10.80 -18.90 10.92
CA VAL A 142 -9.43 -19.33 10.65
C VAL A 142 -9.42 -20.12 9.33
N ALA A 143 -8.34 -20.03 8.56
CA ALA A 143 -8.18 -20.82 7.35
C ALA A 143 -7.38 -22.10 7.63
N GLU A 144 -8.00 -23.25 7.42
CA GLU A 144 -7.38 -24.57 7.62
C GLU A 144 -6.58 -24.99 6.40
N GLU A 145 -7.02 -24.56 5.22
CA GLU A 145 -6.41 -24.93 3.95
C GLU A 145 -5.67 -23.76 3.31
N SER A 146 -4.49 -24.05 2.76
CA SER A 146 -3.65 -23.11 2.02
C SER A 146 -3.08 -23.79 0.78
N HIS A 147 -3.43 -23.28 -0.41
CA HIS A 147 -3.03 -23.85 -1.69
C HIS A 147 -2.35 -22.82 -2.58
N ALA A 148 -1.26 -23.19 -3.25
CA ALA A 148 -0.68 -22.38 -4.31
C ALA A 148 -1.62 -22.38 -5.53
N TYR A 149 -2.52 -21.41 -5.61
CA TYR A 149 -3.57 -21.33 -6.62
C TYR A 149 -3.00 -20.95 -8.00
N LEU A 150 -2.08 -19.99 -8.02
CA LEU A 150 -1.24 -19.63 -9.17
C LEU A 150 0.22 -19.59 -8.77
N GLU A 151 1.12 -20.10 -9.61
CA GLU A 151 2.56 -20.09 -9.40
C GLU A 151 3.28 -19.47 -10.61
N GLY A 152 4.47 -18.91 -10.40
CA GLY A 152 5.27 -18.32 -11.48
C GLY A 152 4.75 -16.96 -11.98
N VAL A 153 3.86 -16.31 -11.23
CA VAL A 153 3.39 -14.96 -11.54
C VAL A 153 4.43 -13.97 -11.01
N ARG A 154 4.94 -13.07 -11.85
CA ARG A 154 6.03 -12.17 -11.46
C ARG A 154 5.55 -11.07 -10.51
N GLN A 155 5.91 -11.18 -9.23
CA GLN A 155 5.59 -10.24 -8.15
C GLN A 155 4.11 -9.80 -8.20
N PRO A 156 3.13 -10.72 -8.06
CA PRO A 156 1.72 -10.38 -8.13
C PRO A 156 1.35 -9.40 -7.03
N PHE A 157 0.40 -8.52 -7.30
CA PHE A 157 -0.18 -7.64 -6.29
C PHE A 157 -1.70 -7.60 -6.42
N GLY A 158 -2.25 -6.93 -7.44
CA GLY A 158 -3.69 -6.81 -7.62
C GLY A 158 -4.35 -8.11 -8.05
N ILE A 159 -5.52 -8.40 -7.50
CA ILE A 159 -6.34 -9.57 -7.83
C ILE A 159 -7.79 -9.11 -7.95
N ALA A 160 -8.46 -9.44 -9.05
CA ALA A 160 -9.91 -9.25 -9.18
C ALA A 160 -10.55 -10.38 -9.97
N LEU A 161 -11.79 -10.72 -9.63
CA LEU A 161 -12.61 -11.66 -10.37
C LEU A 161 -13.71 -10.90 -11.12
N VAL A 162 -13.88 -11.19 -12.42
CA VAL A 162 -15.06 -10.79 -13.19
C VAL A 162 -15.61 -12.03 -13.89
N ASN A 163 -16.84 -12.40 -13.55
CA ASN A 163 -17.46 -13.67 -13.97
C ASN A 163 -16.50 -14.85 -13.68
N ASP A 164 -16.19 -15.66 -14.68
CA ASP A 164 -15.29 -16.81 -14.58
C ASP A 164 -13.83 -16.48 -14.99
N THR A 165 -13.44 -15.20 -14.95
CA THR A 165 -12.07 -14.77 -15.27
C THR A 165 -11.42 -14.07 -14.09
N LEU A 166 -10.29 -14.63 -13.62
CA LEU A 166 -9.45 -14.04 -12.60
C LEU A 166 -8.36 -13.18 -13.27
N TYR A 167 -8.27 -11.92 -12.85
CA TYR A 167 -7.27 -10.97 -13.30
C TYR A 167 -6.22 -10.75 -12.24
N VAL A 168 -4.96 -10.76 -12.64
CA VAL A 168 -3.82 -10.56 -11.75
C VAL A 168 -2.90 -9.49 -12.31
N GLY A 169 -2.56 -8.52 -11.48
CA GLY A 169 -1.56 -7.50 -11.77
C GLY A 169 -0.19 -8.02 -11.35
N ALA A 170 0.63 -8.38 -12.35
CA ALA A 170 2.05 -8.67 -12.19
C ALA A 170 2.87 -7.40 -12.41
N SER A 171 4.09 -7.34 -11.89
CA SER A 171 4.96 -6.14 -11.99
C SER A 171 5.18 -5.60 -13.42
N ASP A 172 5.02 -6.45 -14.44
CA ASP A 172 5.19 -6.15 -15.86
C ASP A 172 3.98 -6.43 -16.75
N ALA A 173 2.86 -6.90 -16.20
CA ALA A 173 1.71 -7.27 -17.02
C ALA A 173 0.39 -7.29 -16.27
N LEU A 174 -0.69 -7.02 -16.99
CA LEU A 174 -2.03 -7.47 -16.64
C LEU A 174 -2.25 -8.87 -17.22
N LEU A 175 -2.57 -9.84 -16.35
CA LEU A 175 -2.75 -11.24 -16.69
C LEU A 175 -4.20 -11.66 -16.42
N ALA A 176 -4.71 -12.62 -17.21
CA ALA A 176 -6.01 -13.22 -17.02
C ALA A 176 -5.93 -14.75 -17.02
N TYR A 177 -6.68 -15.37 -16.12
CA TYR A 177 -6.72 -16.80 -15.89
C TYR A 177 -8.17 -17.29 -15.85
N PRO A 178 -8.45 -18.53 -16.28
CA PRO A 178 -9.75 -19.14 -16.04
C PRO A 178 -9.94 -19.33 -14.53
N TYR A 179 -11.14 -19.04 -14.06
CA TYR A 179 -11.57 -19.31 -12.69
C TYR A 179 -12.67 -20.38 -12.70
N GLN A 180 -12.57 -21.32 -11.77
CA GLN A 180 -13.61 -22.31 -11.52
C GLN A 180 -13.92 -22.30 -10.02
N ALA A 181 -15.18 -22.06 -9.68
CA ALA A 181 -15.62 -22.01 -8.28
C ALA A 181 -15.25 -23.30 -7.53
N GLY A 182 -14.70 -23.15 -6.31
CA GLY A 182 -14.29 -24.25 -5.44
C GLY A 182 -12.95 -24.90 -5.80
N ALA A 183 -12.36 -24.62 -6.97
CA ALA A 183 -11.06 -25.16 -7.35
C ALA A 183 -9.96 -24.60 -6.44
N THR A 184 -9.08 -25.48 -5.96
CA THR A 184 -7.93 -25.10 -5.11
C THR A 184 -6.67 -24.75 -5.91
N ARG A 185 -6.72 -24.94 -7.24
CA ARG A 185 -5.67 -24.55 -8.20
C ARG A 185 -6.31 -24.08 -9.50
N CYS A 186 -5.68 -23.12 -10.17
CA CYS A 186 -6.10 -22.71 -11.51
C CYS A 186 -5.76 -23.82 -12.54
N SER A 187 -6.69 -24.13 -13.43
CA SER A 187 -6.62 -25.26 -14.35
C SER A 187 -6.07 -24.93 -15.75
N GLY A 188 -5.83 -23.65 -16.07
CA GLY A 188 -5.44 -23.23 -17.43
C GLY A 188 -4.31 -22.21 -17.48
N PRO A 189 -3.67 -22.03 -18.66
CA PRO A 189 -2.57 -21.10 -18.82
C PRO A 189 -3.05 -19.64 -18.68
N GLY A 190 -2.20 -18.80 -18.10
CA GLY A 190 -2.43 -17.36 -18.05
C GLY A 190 -2.31 -16.71 -19.43
N ARG A 191 -3.20 -15.77 -19.73
CA ARG A 191 -3.14 -14.92 -20.92
C ARG A 191 -2.64 -13.54 -20.52
N LYS A 192 -1.64 -13.01 -21.22
CA LYS A 192 -1.23 -11.62 -21.07
C LYS A 192 -2.18 -10.71 -21.83
N LEU A 193 -2.73 -9.71 -21.14
CA LEU A 193 -3.72 -8.78 -21.68
C LEU A 193 -3.12 -7.41 -22.05
N MET A 194 -2.16 -6.95 -21.24
CA MET A 194 -1.52 -5.65 -21.41
C MET A 194 -0.12 -5.70 -20.80
N ASP A 195 0.87 -5.11 -21.48
CA ASP A 195 2.19 -4.85 -20.91
C ASP A 195 2.13 -3.68 -19.93
N LEU A 196 2.78 -3.82 -18.78
CA LEU A 196 2.93 -2.77 -17.79
C LEU A 196 4.42 -2.45 -17.62
N VAL A 197 4.76 -1.18 -17.44
CA VAL A 197 6.16 -0.77 -17.33
C VAL A 197 6.74 -1.25 -15.99
N PRO A 198 7.78 -2.12 -15.95
CA PRO A 198 8.29 -2.67 -14.69
C PRO A 198 9.25 -1.74 -13.94
N GLY A 199 9.58 -2.08 -12.69
CA GLY A 199 10.57 -1.35 -11.88
C GLY A 199 10.01 -0.13 -11.14
N GLY A 200 10.84 0.46 -10.28
CA GLY A 200 10.45 1.53 -9.36
C GLY A 200 9.43 1.04 -8.33
N HIS A 201 8.35 1.78 -8.16
CA HIS A 201 7.16 1.30 -7.45
C HIS A 201 6.52 0.17 -8.26
N TRP A 202 6.88 -1.08 -7.96
CA TRP A 202 6.60 -2.26 -8.80
C TRP A 202 5.20 -2.85 -8.65
N THR A 203 4.45 -2.49 -7.59
CA THR A 203 3.11 -3.03 -7.35
C THR A 203 2.13 -2.62 -8.44
N ARG A 204 1.33 -3.58 -8.94
CA ARG A 204 0.24 -3.32 -9.89
C ARG A 204 -1.07 -3.74 -9.26
N ASN A 205 -1.68 -2.85 -8.48
CA ASN A 205 -3.01 -3.13 -7.95
C ASN A 205 -4.06 -2.98 -9.05
N LEU A 206 -5.18 -3.70 -8.91
CA LEU A 206 -6.29 -3.58 -9.85
C LEU A 206 -7.63 -3.79 -9.18
N ILE A 207 -8.66 -3.15 -9.72
CA ILE A 207 -10.05 -3.31 -9.32
C ILE A 207 -10.95 -3.30 -10.58
N ALA A 208 -11.97 -4.14 -10.60
CA ALA A 208 -12.96 -4.12 -11.68
C ALA A 208 -13.94 -2.95 -11.50
N SER A 209 -14.46 -2.41 -12.60
CA SER A 209 -15.63 -1.53 -12.53
C SER A 209 -16.83 -2.28 -11.94
N PRO A 210 -17.80 -1.59 -11.31
CA PRO A 210 -18.96 -2.25 -10.70
C PRO A 210 -19.80 -3.10 -11.68
N ASP A 211 -19.80 -2.73 -12.97
CA ASP A 211 -20.47 -3.46 -14.05
C ASP A 211 -19.62 -4.58 -14.67
N GLY A 212 -18.36 -4.73 -14.24
CA GLY A 212 -17.43 -5.75 -14.73
C GLY A 212 -16.95 -5.53 -16.17
N THR A 213 -17.12 -4.35 -16.77
CA THR A 213 -16.72 -4.10 -18.16
C THR A 213 -15.28 -3.60 -18.29
N LYS A 214 -14.73 -2.99 -17.23
CA LYS A 214 -13.40 -2.39 -17.18
C LYS A 214 -12.58 -2.91 -16.01
N LEU A 215 -11.27 -2.76 -16.11
CA LEU A 215 -10.32 -2.88 -15.00
C LEU A 215 -9.55 -1.57 -14.85
N TYR A 216 -9.44 -1.09 -13.61
CA TYR A 216 -8.57 0.02 -13.26
C TYR A 216 -7.27 -0.53 -12.69
N VAL A 217 -6.13 -0.21 -13.29
CA VAL A 217 -4.81 -0.76 -12.95
C VAL A 217 -3.87 0.34 -12.52
N ALA A 218 -3.44 0.32 -11.26
CA ALA A 218 -2.52 1.29 -10.69
C ALA A 218 -1.06 1.01 -11.09
N VAL A 219 -0.34 2.05 -11.51
CA VAL A 219 1.09 1.99 -11.85
C VAL A 219 1.80 3.15 -11.15
N GLY A 220 2.70 2.83 -10.22
CA GLY A 220 3.51 3.84 -9.53
C GLY A 220 4.68 4.35 -10.39
N SER A 221 5.28 5.46 -9.96
CA SER A 221 6.44 6.09 -10.59
C SER A 221 7.67 5.18 -10.56
N LEU A 222 8.61 5.42 -11.46
CA LEU A 222 9.93 4.80 -11.45
C LEU A 222 10.76 5.30 -10.26
N SER A 223 10.62 6.57 -9.93
CA SER A 223 11.52 7.29 -9.03
C SER A 223 10.78 8.21 -8.06
N ASN A 224 11.51 8.95 -7.20
CA ASN A 224 10.88 9.77 -6.18
C ASN A 224 10.14 10.98 -6.77
N ILE A 225 10.83 11.69 -7.67
CA ILE A 225 10.39 12.96 -8.25
C ILE A 225 10.76 13.06 -9.75
N ALA A 226 10.58 11.96 -10.49
CA ALA A 226 10.98 11.85 -11.90
C ALA A 226 12.48 12.09 -12.11
N ASP A 227 13.32 11.45 -11.30
CA ASP A 227 14.78 11.65 -11.23
C ASP A 227 15.48 11.38 -12.58
N ALA A 228 14.89 10.50 -13.42
CA ALA A 228 15.36 10.19 -14.77
C ALA A 228 14.65 10.99 -15.88
N GLY A 229 13.90 12.04 -15.51
CA GLY A 229 13.07 12.85 -16.39
C GLY A 229 11.72 12.22 -16.71
N MET A 230 10.77 13.05 -17.17
CA MET A 230 9.38 12.63 -17.43
C MET A 230 9.23 11.58 -18.52
N ALA A 231 10.18 11.47 -19.45
CA ALA A 231 10.16 10.41 -20.46
C ALA A 231 10.27 9.00 -19.86
N ALA A 232 11.03 8.84 -18.76
CA ALA A 232 11.13 7.57 -18.04
C ALA A 232 9.88 7.22 -17.23
N GLU A 233 9.01 8.23 -17.03
CA GLU A 233 7.76 8.15 -16.26
C GLU A 233 6.52 7.99 -17.17
N GLU A 234 6.70 7.78 -18.47
CA GLU A 234 5.61 7.49 -19.39
C GLU A 234 4.84 6.22 -18.96
N ASN A 235 3.51 6.29 -18.94
CA ASN A 235 2.61 5.24 -18.44
C ASN A 235 2.82 4.86 -16.96
N ARG A 236 3.40 5.76 -16.15
CA ARG A 236 3.58 5.62 -14.70
C ARG A 236 2.92 6.76 -13.93
N ALA A 237 2.94 6.63 -12.60
CA ALA A 237 2.32 7.56 -11.67
C ALA A 237 0.85 7.83 -12.05
N CYS A 238 0.13 6.74 -12.34
CA CYS A 238 -1.17 6.80 -12.97
C CYS A 238 -2.04 5.58 -12.61
N ILE A 239 -3.31 5.69 -12.95
CA ILE A 239 -4.25 4.58 -13.04
C ILE A 239 -4.63 4.42 -14.50
N HIS A 240 -4.45 3.24 -15.06
CA HIS A 240 -4.94 2.86 -16.38
C HIS A 240 -6.38 2.36 -16.28
N GLU A 241 -7.20 2.63 -17.29
CA GLU A 241 -8.47 1.96 -17.54
C GLU A 241 -8.28 0.99 -18.71
N TYR A 242 -8.56 -0.28 -18.47
CA TYR A 242 -8.51 -1.36 -19.46
C TYR A 242 -9.92 -1.84 -19.76
N ASP A 243 -10.34 -1.79 -21.03
CA ASP A 243 -11.60 -2.33 -21.50
C ASP A 243 -11.48 -3.83 -21.77
N ILE A 244 -12.26 -4.64 -21.05
CA ILE A 244 -12.15 -6.10 -21.10
C ILE A 244 -12.57 -6.66 -22.47
N ALA A 245 -13.56 -6.05 -23.12
CA ALA A 245 -14.13 -6.57 -24.36
C ALA A 245 -13.26 -6.28 -25.58
N THR A 246 -12.70 -5.08 -25.65
CA THR A 246 -11.89 -4.59 -26.78
C THR A 246 -10.39 -4.80 -26.57
N GLY A 247 -9.95 -4.98 -25.33
CA GLY A 247 -8.55 -5.06 -24.94
C GLY A 247 -7.79 -3.74 -25.02
N GLN A 248 -8.49 -2.61 -25.20
CA GLN A 248 -7.87 -1.29 -25.24
C GLN A 248 -7.56 -0.76 -23.84
N SER A 249 -6.45 -0.03 -23.72
CA SER A 249 -6.04 0.63 -22.49
C SER A 249 -5.75 2.10 -22.71
N ARG A 250 -5.99 2.91 -21.69
CA ARG A 250 -5.61 4.32 -21.63
C ARG A 250 -5.27 4.73 -20.20
N VAL A 251 -4.52 5.82 -20.04
CA VAL A 251 -4.41 6.49 -18.74
C VAL A 251 -5.76 7.12 -18.39
N PHE A 252 -6.36 6.66 -17.29
CA PHE A 252 -7.59 7.21 -16.73
C PHE A 252 -7.32 8.45 -15.89
N ALA A 253 -6.29 8.39 -15.03
CA ALA A 253 -5.84 9.50 -14.21
C ALA A 253 -4.33 9.46 -14.00
N GLY A 254 -3.67 10.61 -13.89
CA GLY A 254 -2.21 10.74 -13.78
C GLY A 254 -1.76 11.71 -12.70
N GLY A 255 -0.44 11.83 -12.51
CA GLY A 255 0.12 12.68 -11.45
C GLY A 255 -0.12 12.12 -10.04
N LEU A 256 -0.35 10.81 -9.95
CA LEU A 256 -0.53 10.05 -8.72
C LEU A 256 0.77 9.27 -8.49
N ARG A 257 1.70 9.74 -7.66
CA ARG A 257 3.06 9.14 -7.53
C ARG A 257 3.04 7.62 -7.41
N ASN A 258 2.21 7.10 -6.50
CA ASN A 258 2.05 5.65 -6.28
C ASN A 258 0.65 5.34 -5.71
N PRO A 259 -0.38 5.17 -6.57
CA PRO A 259 -1.78 4.99 -6.16
C PRO A 259 -2.09 3.52 -5.85
N VAL A 260 -1.59 3.01 -4.72
CA VAL A 260 -1.57 1.56 -4.47
C VAL A 260 -2.96 1.02 -4.16
N GLY A 261 -3.62 1.51 -3.11
CA GLY A 261 -4.95 1.01 -2.71
C GLY A 261 -6.04 1.65 -3.55
N MET A 262 -7.04 0.88 -3.97
CA MET A 262 -8.22 1.37 -4.69
C MET A 262 -9.50 0.72 -4.14
N ALA A 263 -10.57 1.50 -4.03
CA ALA A 263 -11.88 1.02 -3.63
C ALA A 263 -12.99 1.86 -4.28
N TRP A 264 -14.16 1.26 -4.47
CA TRP A 264 -15.36 1.98 -4.86
C TRP A 264 -16.11 2.46 -3.63
N GLU A 265 -16.45 3.74 -3.60
CA GLU A 265 -17.47 4.26 -2.69
C GLU A 265 -18.84 4.06 -3.37
N PRO A 266 -19.77 3.30 -2.77
CA PRO A 266 -20.95 2.82 -3.47
C PRO A 266 -22.07 3.86 -3.63
N SER A 267 -22.17 4.89 -2.78
CA SER A 267 -23.28 5.84 -2.85
C SER A 267 -23.18 6.75 -4.09
N ALA A 268 -21.97 7.18 -4.44
CA ALA A 268 -21.71 7.98 -5.63
C ALA A 268 -21.08 7.16 -6.78
N GLY A 269 -20.80 5.87 -6.58
CA GLY A 269 -20.11 5.02 -7.56
C GLY A 269 -18.72 5.55 -7.92
N THR A 270 -18.05 6.20 -6.96
CA THR A 270 -16.78 6.91 -7.21
C THR A 270 -15.59 6.01 -6.91
N LEU A 271 -14.60 5.99 -7.80
CA LEU A 271 -13.32 5.33 -7.54
C LEU A 271 -12.50 6.19 -6.58
N TRP A 272 -11.97 5.58 -5.52
CA TRP A 272 -11.07 6.21 -4.58
C TRP A 272 -9.72 5.52 -4.59
N THR A 273 -8.65 6.27 -4.31
CA THR A 273 -7.31 5.71 -4.16
C THR A 273 -6.54 6.35 -3.01
N VAL A 274 -5.62 5.58 -2.42
CA VAL A 274 -4.59 6.10 -1.52
C VAL A 274 -3.25 6.20 -2.24
N VAL A 275 -2.57 7.32 -2.06
CA VAL A 275 -1.30 7.62 -2.77
C VAL A 275 -0.17 7.81 -1.77
N ASN A 276 0.95 7.15 -2.05
CA ASN A 276 2.20 7.33 -1.31
C ASN A 276 2.98 8.48 -1.95
N GLU A 277 3.18 9.54 -1.19
CA GLU A 277 3.73 10.78 -1.69
C GLU A 277 5.27 10.83 -1.69
N ARG A 278 5.82 11.91 -2.24
CA ARG A 278 7.25 12.11 -2.44
C ARG A 278 8.02 12.26 -1.13
N ASP A 279 9.24 11.77 -1.17
CA ASP A 279 10.20 11.82 -0.07
C ASP A 279 11.02 13.11 -0.06
N GLY A 280 11.63 13.42 1.09
CA GLY A 280 12.73 14.37 1.19
C GLY A 280 12.37 15.81 1.55
N LEU A 281 11.10 16.10 1.86
CA LEU A 281 10.62 17.44 2.25
C LEU A 281 10.30 17.59 3.75
N GLY A 282 10.76 16.63 4.56
CA GLY A 282 10.59 16.64 6.01
C GLY A 282 9.58 15.60 6.48
N ASP A 283 9.27 15.66 7.77
CA ASP A 283 8.54 14.61 8.45
C ASP A 283 7.02 14.63 8.15
N GLU A 284 6.42 15.79 7.91
CA GLU A 284 4.96 15.89 7.70
C GLU A 284 4.60 16.51 6.34
N THR A 285 5.59 16.71 5.48
CA THR A 285 5.42 17.39 4.18
C THR A 285 6.02 16.55 3.05
N PRO A 286 5.25 16.30 1.97
CA PRO A 286 3.78 16.34 1.92
C PRO A 286 3.15 15.15 2.68
N PRO A 287 1.84 15.23 3.02
CA PRO A 287 1.12 14.07 3.51
C PRO A 287 0.84 13.07 2.37
N ASP A 288 0.83 11.79 2.70
CA ASP A 288 0.09 10.81 1.89
C ASP A 288 -1.39 11.20 1.88
N TYR A 289 -2.17 10.72 0.91
CA TYR A 289 -3.56 11.14 0.79
C TYR A 289 -4.52 10.06 0.29
N LEU A 290 -5.79 10.24 0.62
CA LEU A 290 -6.96 9.57 0.05
C LEU A 290 -7.68 10.56 -0.87
N THR A 291 -8.01 10.15 -2.09
CA THR A 291 -8.71 11.03 -3.03
C THR A 291 -9.63 10.27 -3.98
N SER A 292 -10.70 10.95 -4.40
CA SER A 292 -11.57 10.55 -5.50
C SER A 292 -10.82 10.66 -6.83
N VAL A 293 -10.92 9.63 -7.67
CA VAL A 293 -10.25 9.54 -8.96
C VAL A 293 -11.21 10.00 -10.06
N ARG A 294 -10.78 10.97 -10.87
CA ARG A 294 -11.56 11.53 -11.99
C ARG A 294 -10.94 11.16 -13.31
N ASP A 295 -11.78 10.87 -14.30
CA ASP A 295 -11.34 10.66 -15.68
C ASP A 295 -10.62 11.91 -16.21
N GLY A 296 -9.41 11.72 -16.74
CA GLY A 296 -8.51 12.78 -17.20
C GLY A 296 -7.87 13.60 -16.06
N GLY A 297 -8.08 13.22 -14.80
CA GLY A 297 -7.58 13.94 -13.64
C GLY A 297 -6.05 13.94 -13.54
N PHE A 298 -5.49 15.07 -13.13
CA PHE A 298 -4.06 15.22 -12.81
C PHE A 298 -3.89 15.64 -11.36
N TYR A 299 -3.12 14.90 -10.57
CA TYR A 299 -3.02 15.07 -9.10
C TYR A 299 -1.68 15.68 -8.64
N GLY A 300 -0.97 16.35 -9.56
CA GLY A 300 0.12 17.25 -9.24
C GLY A 300 1.53 16.66 -9.35
N TRP A 301 1.73 15.37 -9.11
CA TRP A 301 3.08 14.79 -9.18
C TRP A 301 3.65 14.82 -10.62
N PRO A 302 4.93 15.17 -10.84
CA PRO A 302 5.93 15.53 -9.82
C PRO A 302 6.01 17.03 -9.51
N TYR A 303 5.29 17.89 -10.24
CA TYR A 303 5.49 19.34 -10.23
C TYR A 303 5.01 20.04 -8.94
N CYS A 304 3.92 19.57 -8.35
CA CYS A 304 3.37 20.14 -7.12
C CYS A 304 2.78 19.07 -6.20
N TYR A 305 2.62 19.41 -4.94
CA TYR A 305 1.89 18.63 -3.94
C TYR A 305 0.76 19.46 -3.35
N TRP A 306 -0.08 18.83 -2.53
CA TRP A 306 -1.16 19.41 -1.72
C TRP A 306 -1.47 20.90 -1.94
N ASP A 307 -2.64 21.19 -2.51
CA ASP A 307 -3.06 22.56 -2.89
C ASP A 307 -2.06 23.30 -3.79
N ARG A 308 -1.51 22.57 -4.77
CA ARG A 308 -0.61 23.10 -5.82
C ARG A 308 0.63 23.82 -5.28
N VAL A 309 1.11 23.45 -4.09
CA VAL A 309 2.42 23.91 -3.62
C VAL A 309 3.49 23.36 -4.57
N VAL A 310 4.19 24.27 -5.24
CA VAL A 310 5.21 23.94 -6.24
C VAL A 310 6.39 23.23 -5.57
N ASP A 311 6.86 22.14 -6.20
CA ASP A 311 8.06 21.42 -5.81
C ASP A 311 9.25 21.94 -6.62
N ASP A 312 10.03 22.84 -6.04
CA ASP A 312 11.16 23.51 -6.68
C ASP A 312 12.37 22.61 -7.00
N ARG A 313 12.29 21.31 -6.65
CA ARG A 313 13.34 20.32 -6.92
C ARG A 313 13.29 19.72 -8.32
N VAL A 314 12.22 19.98 -9.08
CA VAL A 314 12.03 19.42 -10.43
C VAL A 314 11.90 20.52 -11.49
N PRO A 315 12.27 20.24 -12.76
CA PRO A 315 11.93 21.11 -13.88
C PRO A 315 10.43 21.38 -13.93
N GLN A 316 10.05 22.65 -14.02
CA GLN A 316 8.67 23.07 -13.83
C GLN A 316 7.82 23.04 -15.10
N ASP A 317 6.53 22.77 -14.91
CA ASP A 317 5.46 22.96 -15.89
C ASP A 317 4.29 23.70 -15.21
N ALA A 318 4.21 25.00 -15.44
CA ALA A 318 3.20 25.85 -14.82
C ALA A 318 1.77 25.49 -15.23
N ALA A 319 1.57 24.96 -16.45
CA ALA A 319 0.25 24.56 -16.91
C ALA A 319 -0.23 23.30 -16.16
N LYS A 320 0.68 22.34 -15.93
CA LYS A 320 0.40 21.15 -15.10
C LYS A 320 0.13 21.49 -13.65
N VAL A 321 0.89 22.40 -13.05
CA VAL A 321 0.62 22.89 -11.69
C VAL A 321 -0.77 23.53 -11.63
N ALA A 322 -1.10 24.41 -12.59
CA ALA A 322 -2.41 25.07 -12.63
C ALA A 322 -3.58 24.08 -12.81
N SER A 323 -3.39 22.99 -13.56
CA SER A 323 -4.43 21.98 -13.80
C SER A 323 -4.55 20.93 -12.69
N ALA A 324 -3.64 20.92 -11.71
CA ALA A 324 -3.64 19.89 -10.68
C ALA A 324 -4.85 19.99 -9.74
N LEU A 325 -5.50 18.84 -9.57
CA LEU A 325 -6.55 18.61 -8.60
C LEU A 325 -5.93 18.45 -7.21
N GLN A 326 -6.54 19.12 -6.23
CA GLN A 326 -6.16 18.94 -4.84
C GLN A 326 -6.71 17.59 -4.33
N PRO A 327 -5.89 16.78 -3.65
CA PRO A 327 -6.38 15.57 -2.98
C PRO A 327 -7.43 15.86 -1.89
N ASP A 328 -8.38 14.95 -1.71
CA ASP A 328 -9.55 15.17 -0.85
C ASP A 328 -9.26 15.07 0.66
N TYR A 329 -8.30 14.23 1.08
CA TYR A 329 -8.04 13.96 2.49
C TYR A 329 -6.57 13.60 2.76
N ALA A 330 -5.93 14.30 3.70
CA ALA A 330 -4.57 14.00 4.13
C ALA A 330 -4.54 12.86 5.15
N LEU A 331 -3.60 11.94 4.94
CA LEU A 331 -3.37 10.75 5.74
C LEU A 331 -2.07 10.81 6.54
N GLY A 332 -1.47 11.99 6.71
CA GLY A 332 -0.20 12.20 7.41
C GLY A 332 1.04 11.94 6.56
N GLY A 333 2.18 12.47 6.99
CA GLY A 333 3.45 12.27 6.29
C GLY A 333 3.95 10.81 6.36
N HIS A 334 4.31 10.26 5.21
CA HIS A 334 5.02 8.97 5.05
C HIS A 334 4.32 7.76 5.68
N THR A 335 3.01 7.77 5.83
CA THR A 335 2.27 6.63 6.43
C THR A 335 2.35 5.34 5.62
N ALA A 336 2.70 5.46 4.35
CA ALA A 336 2.77 4.39 3.38
C ALA A 336 1.44 3.63 3.27
N SER A 337 0.38 4.32 2.87
CA SER A 337 -0.96 3.75 2.74
C SER A 337 -1.04 2.85 1.50
N LEU A 338 -1.27 1.54 1.69
CA LEU A 338 -1.22 0.53 0.63
C LEU A 338 -2.56 -0.15 0.35
N GLY A 339 -3.33 -0.49 1.39
CA GLY A 339 -4.65 -1.09 1.26
C GLY A 339 -5.76 -0.06 1.37
N LEU A 340 -6.86 -0.30 0.67
CA LEU A 340 -8.06 0.51 0.74
C LEU A 340 -9.29 -0.38 0.56
N CYS A 341 -10.23 -0.32 1.48
CA CYS A 341 -11.47 -1.09 1.42
C CYS A 341 -12.63 -0.25 1.96
N TRP A 342 -13.75 -0.25 1.22
CA TRP A 342 -14.99 0.34 1.72
C TRP A 342 -15.61 -0.58 2.78
N LEU A 343 -15.93 -0.01 3.93
CA LEU A 343 -16.69 -0.64 4.99
C LEU A 343 -18.10 -0.01 5.03
N PRO A 344 -19.16 -0.77 4.73
CA PRO A 344 -20.53 -0.35 4.98
C PRO A 344 -20.78 -0.02 6.46
N GLU A 345 -21.82 0.77 6.73
CA GLU A 345 -22.27 0.97 8.11
C GLU A 345 -22.70 -0.37 8.72
N GLY A 346 -22.33 -0.60 9.98
CA GLY A 346 -22.62 -1.84 10.70
C GLY A 346 -21.57 -2.94 10.54
N THR A 347 -20.55 -2.78 9.69
CA THR A 347 -19.43 -3.75 9.59
C THR A 347 -18.70 -3.92 10.93
N LEU A 348 -18.36 -2.81 11.61
CA LEU A 348 -17.69 -2.82 12.90
C LEU A 348 -18.41 -1.89 13.89
N PRO A 349 -18.66 -2.31 15.15
CA PRO A 349 -19.35 -1.49 16.13
C PRO A 349 -18.58 -0.21 16.43
N GLY A 350 -19.30 0.93 16.42
CA GLY A 350 -18.70 2.25 16.62
C GLY A 350 -18.01 2.83 15.39
N PHE A 351 -18.01 2.12 14.26
CA PHE A 351 -17.53 2.62 12.97
C PHE A 351 -18.73 2.80 12.01
N PRO A 352 -19.01 4.03 11.53
CA PRO A 352 -20.03 4.25 10.49
C PRO A 352 -19.49 3.76 9.14
N ALA A 353 -20.21 4.05 8.06
CA ALA A 353 -19.69 3.82 6.72
C ALA A 353 -18.39 4.61 6.47
N GLY A 354 -17.44 4.02 5.74
CA GLY A 354 -16.18 4.68 5.44
C GLY A 354 -15.12 3.76 4.85
N MET A 355 -13.87 4.23 4.83
CA MET A 355 -12.75 3.52 4.24
C MET A 355 -11.80 3.00 5.33
N ALA A 356 -11.51 1.70 5.29
CA ALA A 356 -10.40 1.10 6.03
C ALA A 356 -9.12 1.13 5.19
N ILE A 357 -8.00 1.49 5.83
CA ILE A 357 -6.72 1.79 5.16
C ILE A 357 -5.60 1.04 5.86
N GLY A 358 -4.94 0.14 5.15
CA GLY A 358 -3.71 -0.50 5.62
C GLY A 358 -2.53 0.46 5.47
N GLN A 359 -2.01 0.97 6.60
CA GLN A 359 -0.85 1.85 6.64
C GLN A 359 0.41 1.06 6.99
N HIS A 360 1.26 0.84 5.98
CA HIS A 360 2.46 0.00 6.06
C HIS A 360 3.54 0.58 6.96
N GLY A 361 3.53 1.90 7.12
CA GLY A 361 4.40 2.61 8.05
C GLY A 361 5.64 3.22 7.41
N SER A 362 6.05 4.36 7.96
CA SER A 362 7.17 5.17 7.48
C SER A 362 8.53 4.52 7.74
N TRP A 363 9.51 4.84 6.91
CA TRP A 363 10.94 4.62 7.20
C TRP A 363 11.76 5.91 7.13
N ASN A 364 11.19 6.99 6.59
CA ASN A 364 11.88 8.23 6.21
C ASN A 364 11.57 9.40 7.17
N ARG A 365 11.43 9.11 8.47
CA ARG A 365 11.01 10.08 9.50
C ARG A 365 11.80 9.96 10.78
N SER A 366 11.81 11.05 11.56
CA SER A 366 12.42 11.09 12.88
C SER A 366 11.60 10.35 13.96
N THR A 367 10.28 10.40 13.82
CA THR A 367 9.28 9.64 14.59
C THR A 367 8.47 8.82 13.60
N LEU A 368 8.32 7.51 13.81
CA LEU A 368 7.62 6.69 12.83
C LEU A 368 6.10 6.95 12.84
N SER A 369 5.46 6.82 11.68
CA SER A 369 4.02 7.01 11.47
C SER A 369 3.47 5.84 10.65
N GLY A 370 2.14 5.63 10.68
CA GLY A 370 1.48 4.45 10.09
C GLY A 370 1.54 3.25 11.03
N TYR A 371 1.89 2.06 10.51
CA TYR A 371 1.92 0.79 11.27
C TYR A 371 0.57 0.45 11.92
N LYS A 372 -0.51 0.54 11.14
CA LYS A 372 -1.88 0.33 11.63
C LYS A 372 -2.89 0.05 10.53
N LEU A 373 -4.04 -0.47 10.95
CA LEU A 373 -5.26 -0.42 10.15
C LEU A 373 -6.04 0.82 10.59
N ALA A 374 -6.05 1.85 9.76
CA ALA A 374 -6.76 3.11 10.00
C ALA A 374 -8.16 3.09 9.36
N PHE A 375 -9.01 4.02 9.77
CA PHE A 375 -10.36 4.20 9.27
C PHE A 375 -10.68 5.69 9.08
N VAL A 376 -11.24 6.05 7.92
CA VAL A 376 -11.76 7.38 7.63
C VAL A 376 -13.26 7.27 7.41
N ALA A 377 -14.05 7.99 8.21
CA ALA A 377 -15.51 8.00 8.09
C ALA A 377 -15.93 8.72 6.81
N PHE A 378 -17.04 8.30 6.21
CA PHE A 378 -17.64 8.95 5.05
C PHE A 378 -19.06 9.41 5.36
N GLU A 379 -19.41 10.58 4.85
CA GLU A 379 -20.76 11.13 4.86
C GLU A 379 -21.03 11.78 3.49
N ASN A 380 -22.17 11.47 2.88
CA ASN A 380 -22.55 11.99 1.55
C ASN A 380 -21.46 11.80 0.48
N GLY A 381 -20.85 10.61 0.44
CA GLY A 381 -19.80 10.24 -0.51
C GLY A 381 -18.45 10.94 -0.29
N LYS A 382 -18.23 11.61 0.85
CA LYS A 382 -16.99 12.35 1.14
C LYS A 382 -16.39 11.96 2.50
N PRO A 383 -15.06 12.00 2.65
CA PRO A 383 -14.42 11.73 3.93
C PRO A 383 -14.69 12.84 4.94
N VAL A 384 -14.91 12.47 6.20
CA VAL A 384 -15.21 13.39 7.30
C VAL A 384 -14.46 13.01 8.58
N GLY A 385 -14.24 13.99 9.45
CA GLY A 385 -13.58 13.81 10.75
C GLY A 385 -12.09 13.46 10.65
N LEU A 386 -11.51 13.13 11.80
CA LEU A 386 -10.13 12.64 11.91
C LEU A 386 -10.08 11.12 11.71
N PRO A 387 -8.95 10.56 11.25
CA PRO A 387 -8.82 9.12 11.11
C PRO A 387 -8.87 8.46 12.50
N ARG A 388 -9.45 7.26 12.55
CA ARG A 388 -9.53 6.42 13.75
C ARG A 388 -8.79 5.12 13.51
N ASP A 389 -8.28 4.51 14.57
CA ASP A 389 -7.51 3.28 14.45
C ASP A 389 -8.42 2.05 14.71
N ILE A 390 -8.40 1.07 13.81
CA ILE A 390 -9.06 -0.24 13.97
C ILE A 390 -8.08 -1.22 14.64
N LEU A 391 -6.85 -1.34 14.11
CA LEU A 391 -5.78 -2.16 14.68
C LEU A 391 -4.50 -1.34 14.85
N THR A 392 -3.83 -1.52 16.00
CA THR A 392 -2.54 -0.90 16.34
C THR A 392 -1.58 -1.95 16.93
N GLY A 393 -0.38 -1.53 17.36
CA GLY A 393 0.58 -2.44 18.02
C GLY A 393 1.51 -3.19 17.07
N PHE A 394 1.61 -2.75 15.81
CA PHE A 394 2.51 -3.31 14.81
C PHE A 394 3.98 -2.85 14.96
N LEU A 395 4.21 -1.81 15.76
CA LEU A 395 5.51 -1.21 16.02
C LEU A 395 5.78 -1.22 17.54
N SER A 396 7.01 -1.53 17.95
CA SER A 396 7.41 -1.45 19.35
C SER A 396 7.39 0.00 19.86
N PRO A 397 7.14 0.24 21.17
CA PRO A 397 7.08 1.60 21.71
C PRO A 397 8.36 2.44 21.52
N ASP A 398 9.52 1.79 21.43
CA ASP A 398 10.82 2.42 21.15
C ASP A 398 11.13 2.58 19.65
N GLU A 399 10.23 2.08 18.78
CA GLU A 399 10.35 2.07 17.32
C GLU A 399 11.58 1.29 16.79
N GLU A 400 12.18 0.40 17.61
CA GLU A 400 13.30 -0.44 17.19
C GLU A 400 12.86 -1.66 16.38
N HIS A 401 11.64 -2.14 16.61
CA HIS A 401 11.09 -3.36 16.03
C HIS A 401 9.73 -3.15 15.39
N SER A 402 9.55 -3.70 14.20
CA SER A 402 8.22 -3.87 13.59
C SER A 402 7.80 -5.33 13.71
N TYR A 403 6.68 -5.57 14.38
CA TYR A 403 6.06 -6.89 14.49
C TYR A 403 5.29 -7.25 13.22
N GLY A 404 4.71 -6.25 12.57
CA GLY A 404 4.03 -6.40 11.30
C GLY A 404 3.94 -5.08 10.55
N ARG A 405 3.48 -5.11 9.30
CA ARG A 405 3.27 -3.94 8.45
C ARG A 405 2.03 -4.15 7.58
N PRO A 406 0.93 -3.41 7.85
CA PRO A 406 -0.32 -3.54 7.11
C PRO A 406 -0.22 -3.24 5.62
N VAL A 407 -0.88 -4.05 4.78
CA VAL A 407 -0.95 -3.93 3.31
C VAL A 407 -2.40 -3.94 2.84
N GLY A 408 -2.87 -4.99 2.15
CA GLY A 408 -4.22 -5.08 1.60
C GLY A 408 -5.28 -5.23 2.67
N VAL A 409 -6.49 -4.75 2.37
CA VAL A 409 -7.67 -4.84 3.24
C VAL A 409 -8.84 -5.33 2.40
N ALA A 410 -9.64 -6.24 2.93
CA ALA A 410 -10.86 -6.71 2.27
C ALA A 410 -11.96 -7.07 3.28
N LEU A 411 -13.19 -7.14 2.81
CA LEU A 411 -14.31 -7.73 3.55
C LEU A 411 -14.40 -9.22 3.25
N ALA A 412 -14.37 -10.04 4.29
CA ALA A 412 -14.73 -11.45 4.21
C ALA A 412 -16.22 -11.62 3.89
N ALA A 413 -16.60 -12.80 3.41
CA ALA A 413 -17.99 -13.11 3.02
C ALA A 413 -18.99 -12.98 4.19
N ASP A 414 -18.54 -13.16 5.42
CA ASP A 414 -19.35 -13.01 6.63
C ASP A 414 -19.29 -11.58 7.22
N GLY A 415 -18.64 -10.64 6.54
CA GLY A 415 -18.54 -9.24 6.95
C GLY A 415 -17.36 -8.91 7.87
N ALA A 416 -16.51 -9.87 8.23
CA ALA A 416 -15.28 -9.59 8.96
C ALA A 416 -14.31 -8.76 8.10
N VAL A 417 -13.50 -7.91 8.75
CA VAL A 417 -12.45 -7.15 8.04
C VAL A 417 -11.16 -7.96 8.06
N LEU A 418 -10.64 -8.29 6.88
CA LEU A 418 -9.34 -8.94 6.69
C LEU A 418 -8.26 -7.91 6.36
N MET A 419 -7.06 -8.11 6.88
CA MET A 419 -5.92 -7.24 6.62
C MET A 419 -4.63 -8.05 6.49
N ALA A 420 -3.89 -7.84 5.40
CA ALA A 420 -2.63 -8.51 5.13
C ALA A 420 -1.48 -7.81 5.84
N ASP A 421 -0.64 -8.60 6.49
CA ASP A 421 0.55 -8.14 7.19
C ASP A 421 1.78 -8.84 6.61
N ASP A 422 2.51 -8.10 5.77
CA ASP A 422 3.58 -8.69 4.95
C ASP A 422 4.84 -9.03 5.76
N VAL A 423 5.21 -8.19 6.72
CA VAL A 423 6.34 -8.44 7.64
C VAL A 423 5.97 -9.45 8.72
N GLY A 424 4.70 -9.49 9.12
CA GLY A 424 4.21 -10.45 10.09
C GLY A 424 3.98 -11.85 9.51
N ASP A 425 3.84 -11.97 8.18
CA ASP A 425 3.45 -13.20 7.48
C ASP A 425 2.06 -13.72 7.93
N VAL A 426 1.11 -12.79 8.13
CA VAL A 426 -0.23 -13.06 8.69
C VAL A 426 -1.32 -12.37 7.87
N ILE A 427 -2.49 -12.99 7.76
CA ILE A 427 -3.75 -12.29 7.49
C ILE A 427 -4.48 -12.13 8.82
N TRP A 428 -4.71 -10.88 9.25
CA TRP A 428 -5.47 -10.57 10.45
C TRP A 428 -6.96 -10.47 10.12
N ARG A 429 -7.80 -10.95 11.04
CA ARG A 429 -9.26 -10.88 10.98
C ARG A 429 -9.79 -10.05 12.13
N VAL A 430 -10.66 -9.08 11.82
CA VAL A 430 -11.28 -8.19 12.81
C VAL A 430 -12.79 -8.36 12.77
N THR A 431 -13.36 -8.56 13.96
CA THR A 431 -14.80 -8.75 14.17
C THR A 431 -15.27 -7.97 15.40
N PRO A 432 -16.59 -7.80 15.60
CA PRO A 432 -17.14 -7.40 16.89
C PRO A 432 -16.68 -8.36 18.02
N ALA A 433 -16.41 -7.82 19.21
CA ALA A 433 -15.90 -8.57 20.36
C ALA A 433 -16.83 -9.72 20.80
#